data_AF-A0A7X5B603-F1
#
_entry.id   AF-A0A7X5B603-F1
#
_cell.length_a   1.000
_cell.length_b   1.000
_cell.length_c   1.000
_cell.angle_alpha   90.00
_cell.angle_beta   90.00
_cell.angle_gamma   90.00
#
_symmetry.space_group_name_H-M   'P 1'
#
loop_
_entity.id
_entity.type
_entity.pdbx_description
1 polymer ?
#
loop_
_entity_poly.entity_id
_entity_poly.type
_entity_poly.pdbx_seq_one_letter_code
_entity_poly.pdbx_strand_id
1 'polypeptide(L)'
;MSVQTQCVMRKYDVVGTMFYAFNNHKHQELFSETISATSHDEAEDHYRELVAEQCEMRSLELDRIELKFVIDLDAAESGESWEKVFGVDEAAH
;
A
#
# COMPACT_ATOMS: atom_id res chain seq x y z
N MET A 1 -16.10 25.02 -17.36
CA MET A 1 -14.66 24.83 -17.13
C MET A 1 -14.47 23.39 -16.69
N SER A 2 -13.94 22.54 -17.55
CA SER A 2 -13.71 21.13 -17.23
C SER A 2 -12.49 21.05 -16.33
N VAL A 3 -12.68 20.72 -15.06
CA VAL A 3 -11.57 20.42 -14.15
C VAL A 3 -10.94 19.15 -14.67
N GLN A 4 -9.81 19.27 -15.37
CA GLN A 4 -8.93 18.13 -15.58
C GLN A 4 -8.37 17.80 -14.20
N THR A 5 -8.97 16.83 -13.53
CA THR A 5 -8.37 16.20 -12.36
C THR A 5 -7.04 15.65 -12.85
N GLN A 6 -5.97 16.35 -12.52
CA GLN A 6 -4.63 16.02 -12.96
C GLN A 6 -4.31 14.69 -12.26
N CYS A 7 -4.29 13.58 -13.01
CA CYS A 7 -3.78 12.28 -12.51
C CYS A 7 -2.28 12.46 -12.27
N VAL A 8 -1.93 12.98 -11.11
CA VAL A 8 -0.54 13.13 -10.68
C VAL A 8 -0.13 11.78 -10.13
N MET A 9 0.86 11.16 -10.78
CA MET A 9 1.55 10.00 -10.22
C MET A 9 2.31 10.43 -8.98
N ARG A 10 2.09 9.72 -7.88
CA ARG A 10 2.77 9.90 -6.60
C ARG A 10 3.43 8.61 -6.18
N LYS A 11 4.42 8.71 -5.30
CA LYS A 11 5.09 7.56 -4.68
C LYS A 11 4.44 7.27 -3.35
N TYR A 12 4.05 6.03 -3.18
CA TYR A 12 3.49 5.51 -1.94
C TYR A 12 4.42 4.44 -1.39
N ASP A 13 4.80 4.56 -0.12
CA ASP A 13 5.44 3.46 0.60
C ASP A 13 4.36 2.56 1.21
N VAL A 14 4.26 1.32 0.71
CA VAL A 14 3.26 0.35 1.13
C VAL A 14 3.95 -0.74 1.93
N VAL A 15 3.44 -1.00 3.14
CA VAL A 15 3.97 -2.06 4.01
C VAL A 15 2.85 -2.96 4.47
N GLY A 16 3.03 -4.25 4.22
CA GLY A 16 2.08 -5.29 4.61
C GLY A 16 2.77 -6.54 5.14
N THR A 17 2.03 -7.32 5.91
CA THR A 17 2.44 -8.65 6.34
C THR A 17 1.79 -9.69 5.45
N MET A 18 2.61 -10.50 4.79
CA MET A 18 2.18 -11.60 3.95
C MET A 18 2.13 -12.89 4.78
N PHE A 19 0.99 -13.58 4.76
CA PHE A 19 0.83 -14.89 5.37
C PHE A 19 0.73 -15.94 4.28
N TYR A 20 1.63 -16.92 4.29
CA TYR A 20 1.70 -17.94 3.26
C TYR A 20 2.06 -19.32 3.82
N ALA A 21 1.77 -20.37 3.07
CA ALA A 21 2.19 -21.73 3.39
C ALA A 21 3.34 -22.18 2.48
N PHE A 22 4.32 -22.85 3.09
CA PHE A 22 5.43 -23.51 2.38
C PHE A 22 5.79 -24.81 3.10
N ASN A 23 5.89 -25.93 2.37
CA ASN A 23 6.21 -27.24 2.93
C ASN A 23 5.35 -27.63 4.16
N ASN A 24 4.03 -27.38 4.10
CA ASN A 24 3.08 -27.59 5.22
C ASN A 24 3.30 -26.74 6.47
N HIS A 25 4.16 -25.73 6.41
CA HIS A 25 4.36 -24.76 7.48
C HIS A 25 3.74 -23.41 7.11
N LYS A 26 3.13 -22.74 8.08
CA LYS A 26 2.63 -21.37 7.93
C LYS A 26 3.75 -20.39 8.26
N HIS A 27 3.97 -19.45 7.36
CA HIS A 27 4.97 -18.40 7.46
C HIS A 27 4.29 -17.04 7.44
N GLN A 28 4.94 -16.07 8.09
CA GLN A 28 4.58 -14.67 8.01
C GLN A 28 5.84 -13.88 7.68
N GLU A 29 5.72 -12.95 6.75
CA GLU A 29 6.84 -12.11 6.30
C GLU A 29 6.36 -10.67 6.16
N LEU A 30 7.14 -9.74 6.71
CA LEU A 30 6.90 -8.32 6.50
C LEU A 30 7.52 -7.95 5.14
N PHE A 31 6.70 -7.41 4.26
CA PHE A 31 7.12 -6.94 2.96
C PHE A 31 6.79 -5.45 2.85
N SER A 32 7.69 -4.70 2.23
CA SER A 32 7.59 -3.26 2.07
C SER A 32 8.04 -2.91 0.67
N GLU A 33 7.27 -2.12 -0.05
CA GLU A 33 7.63 -1.68 -1.39
C GLU A 33 7.15 -0.25 -1.66
N THR A 34 7.96 0.51 -2.39
CA THR A 34 7.60 1.85 -2.84
C THR A 34 6.95 1.77 -4.23
N ILE A 35 5.68 2.14 -4.32
CA ILE A 35 4.84 2.02 -5.52
C ILE A 35 4.52 3.39 -6.07
N SER A 36 4.64 3.57 -7.38
CA SER A 36 4.19 4.79 -8.05
C SER A 36 2.76 4.59 -8.54
N ALA A 37 1.80 5.34 -7.99
CA ALA A 37 0.38 5.23 -8.30
C ALA A 37 -0.27 6.62 -8.30
N THR A 38 -1.50 6.74 -8.80
CA THR A 38 -2.26 8.00 -8.74
C THR A 38 -3.09 8.15 -7.46
N SER A 39 -3.27 7.07 -6.70
CA SER A 39 -4.07 7.03 -5.47
C SER A 39 -3.58 5.95 -4.50
N HIS A 40 -4.03 6.02 -3.23
CA HIS A 40 -3.80 4.98 -2.23
C HIS A 40 -4.38 3.62 -2.67
N ASP A 41 -5.62 3.60 -3.19
CA ASP A 41 -6.29 2.37 -3.62
C ASP A 41 -5.49 1.68 -4.74
N GLU A 42 -5.01 2.45 -5.72
CA GLU A 42 -4.18 1.93 -6.82
C GLU A 42 -2.81 1.43 -6.31
N ALA A 43 -2.23 2.09 -5.30
CA ALA A 43 -1.01 1.62 -4.66
C ALA A 43 -1.24 0.29 -3.91
N GLU A 44 -2.37 0.13 -3.22
CA GLU A 44 -2.73 -1.13 -2.57
C GLU A 44 -2.92 -2.27 -3.57
N ASP A 45 -3.63 -2.00 -4.67
CA ASP A 45 -3.87 -3.00 -5.72
C ASP A 45 -2.55 -3.47 -6.36
N HIS A 46 -1.67 -2.53 -6.72
CA HIS A 46 -0.34 -2.87 -7.22
C HIS A 46 0.51 -3.64 -6.20
N TYR A 47 0.41 -3.30 -4.92
CA TYR A 47 1.11 -4.03 -3.87
C TYR A 47 0.62 -5.49 -3.78
N ARG A 48 -0.69 -5.70 -3.88
CA ARG A 48 -1.28 -7.05 -3.86
C ARG A 48 -0.88 -7.86 -5.09
N GLU A 49 -0.83 -7.24 -6.26
CA GLU A 49 -0.32 -7.87 -7.49
C GLU A 49 1.14 -8.30 -7.32
N LEU A 50 2.02 -7.42 -6.85
CA LEU A 50 3.43 -7.73 -6.59
C LEU A 50 3.59 -8.89 -5.60
N VAL A 51 2.80 -8.91 -4.54
CA VAL A 51 2.82 -10.00 -3.55
C VAL A 51 2.34 -11.32 -4.16
N ALA A 52 1.29 -11.28 -4.99
CA ALA A 52 0.79 -12.46 -5.69
C ALA A 52 1.84 -13.02 -6.67
N GLU A 53 2.51 -12.16 -7.44
CA GLU A 53 3.60 -12.56 -8.34
C GLU A 53 4.77 -13.19 -7.57
N GLN A 54 5.16 -12.61 -6.43
CA GLN A 54 6.21 -13.17 -5.58
C GLN A 54 5.83 -14.55 -5.04
N CYS A 55 4.56 -14.75 -4.64
CA CYS A 55 4.07 -16.05 -4.21
C CYS A 55 4.12 -17.06 -5.35
N GLU A 56 3.66 -16.69 -6.55
CA GLU A 56 3.69 -17.57 -7.71
C GLU A 56 5.12 -17.97 -8.09
N MET A 57 6.04 -16.99 -8.19
CA MET A 57 7.46 -17.24 -8.51
C MET A 57 8.14 -18.17 -7.50
N ARG A 58 7.73 -18.10 -6.23
CA ARG A 58 8.29 -18.92 -5.15
C ARG A 58 7.49 -20.20 -4.89
N SER A 59 6.42 -20.45 -5.65
CA SER A 59 5.48 -21.57 -5.43
C SER A 59 4.93 -21.61 -3.99
N LEU A 60 4.58 -20.44 -3.46
CA LEU A 60 3.99 -20.25 -2.13
C LEU A 60 2.47 -20.13 -2.26
N GLU A 61 1.74 -20.74 -1.32
CA GLU A 61 0.29 -20.54 -1.22
C GLU A 61 0.00 -19.35 -0.29
N LEU A 62 -0.42 -18.23 -0.88
CA LEU A 62 -0.82 -17.04 -0.12
C LEU A 62 -2.16 -17.28 0.60
N ASP A 63 -2.18 -17.12 1.93
CA ASP A 63 -3.37 -17.23 2.77
C ASP A 63 -4.09 -15.87 2.87
N ARG A 64 -3.34 -14.83 3.24
CA ARG A 64 -3.84 -13.45 3.32
C ARG A 64 -2.71 -12.43 3.36
N ILE A 65 -3.06 -11.17 3.07
CA ILE A 65 -2.18 -10.01 3.21
C ILE A 65 -2.83 -9.05 4.21
N GLU A 66 -2.10 -8.65 5.23
CA GLU A 66 -2.50 -7.59 6.15
C GLU A 66 -1.69 -6.32 5.84
N LEU A 67 -2.32 -5.33 5.21
CA LEU A 67 -1.71 -4.03 4.96
C LEU A 67 -1.65 -3.23 6.27
N LYS A 68 -0.48 -2.69 6.58
CA LYS A 68 -0.21 -1.95 7.82
C LYS A 68 -0.23 -0.45 7.58
N PHE A 69 0.39 0.02 6.51
CA PHE A 69 0.38 1.43 6.13
C PHE A 69 0.62 1.63 4.63
N VAL A 70 0.05 2.71 4.12
CA VAL A 70 0.34 3.28 2.81
C VAL A 70 0.66 4.75 3.03
N ILE A 71 1.86 5.18 2.67
CA ILE A 71 2.38 6.51 2.97
C ILE A 71 2.65 7.23 1.66
N ASP A 72 1.90 8.30 1.36
CA ASP A 72 2.21 9.20 0.24
C ASP A 72 3.50 9.98 0.53
N LEU A 73 4.60 9.57 -0.10
CA LEU A 73 5.92 10.16 0.07
C LEU A 73 5.99 11.58 -0.52
N ASP A 74 5.28 11.84 -1.62
CA ASP A 74 5.27 13.17 -2.23
C ASP A 74 4.49 14.17 -1.36
N ALA A 75 3.39 13.74 -0.74
CA ALA A 75 2.67 14.54 0.26
C ALA A 75 3.53 14.75 1.53
N ALA A 76 4.23 13.72 1.98
CA ALA A 76 5.14 13.78 3.13
C ALA A 76 6.27 14.80 2.95
N GLU A 77 6.93 14.80 1.78
CA GLU A 77 8.03 15.72 1.46
C GLU A 77 7.54 17.16 1.25
N SER A 78 6.30 17.34 0.78
CA SER A 78 5.70 18.66 0.59
C SER A 78 5.32 19.39 1.89
N GLY A 79 5.37 18.71 3.04
CA GLY A 79 4.95 19.27 4.32
C GLY A 79 3.45 19.50 4.45
N GLU A 80 2.63 18.91 3.58
CA GLU A 80 1.18 18.83 3.79
C GLU A 80 0.92 18.05 5.08
N SER A 81 0.28 18.68 6.07
CA SER A 81 0.00 18.06 7.37
C SER A 81 -0.73 16.74 7.18
N TRP A 82 -0.12 15.65 7.66
CA TRP A 82 -0.65 14.29 7.69
C TRP A 82 -2.07 14.19 8.25
N GLU A 83 -2.49 15.16 9.06
CA GLU A 83 -3.84 15.28 9.63
C GLU A 83 -4.92 15.40 8.55
N LYS A 84 -4.60 16.01 7.40
CA LYS A 84 -5.55 16.23 6.31
C LYS A 84 -5.65 15.06 5.33
N VAL A 85 -4.60 14.24 5.25
CA VAL A 85 -4.50 13.09 4.32
C VAL A 85 -5.17 11.85 4.90
N PHE A 86 -5.12 11.65 6.21
CA PHE A 86 -5.74 10.49 6.88
C PHE A 86 -7.17 10.72 7.38
N GLY A 87 -7.78 11.88 7.08
CA GLY A 87 -9.18 12.12 7.44
C GLY A 87 -9.49 11.89 8.92
N VAL A 88 -8.56 12.23 9.82
CA VAL A 88 -8.89 12.32 11.25
C VAL A 88 -9.63 13.63 11.42
N ASP A 89 -10.94 13.57 11.17
CA ASP A 89 -11.87 14.59 11.62
C ASP A 89 -11.80 14.56 13.16
N GLU A 90 -11.02 15.46 13.76
CA GLU A 90 -11.15 15.79 15.17
C GLU A 90 -12.50 16.49 15.39
N ALA A 91 -13.58 15.73 15.27
CA ALA A 91 -14.88 16.09 15.81
C ALA A 91 -14.96 15.56 17.24
N ALA A 92 -14.39 16.30 18.20
CA ALA A 92 -14.99 16.57 19.51
C ALA A 92 -14.00 17.25 20.46
N HIS A 93 -14.14 18.57 20.65
CA HIS A 93 -14.53 19.11 21.97
C HIS A 93 -14.98 20.57 21.90
#